data_AF-A0A937AZA7-F1
#
_entry.id   AF-A0A937AZA7-F1
#
_cell.length_a   1.000
_cell.length_b   1.000
_cell.length_c   1.000
_cell.angle_alpha   90.00
_cell.angle_beta   90.00
_cell.angle_gamma   90.00
#
_symmetry.space_group_name_H-M   'P 1'
#
loop_
_entity.id
_entity.type
_entity.pdbx_description
1 polymer ?
#
loop_
_entity_poly.entity_id
_entity_poly.type
_entity_poly.pdbx_seq_one_letter_code
_entity_poly.pdbx_strand_id
1 'polypeptide(L)'
;MERPYGYWAQLPAAEHDELSDALFRMQRRLPIRTNLERADMNEAIGKTQVAFFRSALLRDQAPLRALLGRSDQTLRWISPSSPPPGAARARQ
;
A
#
# COMPACT_ATOMS: atom_id res chain seq x y z
N MET A 1 -7.42 17.91 19.26
CA MET A 1 -7.78 16.48 19.12
C MET A 1 -6.79 15.84 18.17
N GLU A 2 -5.95 14.94 18.69
CA GLU A 2 -5.05 14.12 17.88
C GLU A 2 -5.86 13.25 16.92
N ARG A 3 -5.53 13.29 15.63
CA ARG A 3 -6.22 12.47 14.62
C ARG A 3 -5.65 11.06 14.69
N PRO A 4 -6.48 10.01 14.82
CA PRO A 4 -5.97 8.66 14.78
C PRO A 4 -5.41 8.34 13.37
N TYR A 5 -4.12 8.04 13.32
CA TYR A 5 -3.30 7.90 12.11
C TYR A 5 -3.48 6.53 11.42
N GLY A 6 -4.71 6.16 11.08
CA GLY A 6 -4.97 4.97 10.27
C GLY A 6 -4.83 5.27 8.78
N TYR A 7 -4.02 4.49 8.06
CA TYR A 7 -3.92 4.56 6.60
C TYR A 7 -4.09 3.16 6.00
N TRP A 8 -4.85 3.07 4.90
CA TRP A 8 -4.85 1.91 4.03
C TRP A 8 -4.23 2.28 2.69
N ALA A 9 -3.26 1.48 2.26
CA ALA A 9 -2.71 1.54 0.92
C ALA A 9 -3.24 0.34 0.14
N GLN A 10 -3.87 0.60 -1.01
CA GLN A 10 -4.16 -0.44 -1.99
C GLN A 10 -3.11 -0.38 -3.10
N LEU A 11 -2.34 -1.45 -3.23
CA LEU A 11 -1.45 -1.66 -4.37
C LEU A 11 -2.22 -2.43 -5.45
N PRO A 12 -2.19 -2.00 -6.72
CA PRO A 12 -2.93 -2.66 -7.78
C PRO A 12 -2.36 -4.05 -8.07
N ALA A 13 -3.26 -5.03 -8.11
CA ALA A 13 -3.01 -6.41 -8.53
C ALA A 13 -1.95 -7.21 -7.73
N ALA A 14 -1.46 -6.72 -6.58
CA ALA A 14 -0.44 -7.42 -5.79
C ALA A 14 -1.00 -8.67 -5.10
N GLU A 15 -0.32 -9.81 -5.29
CA GLU A 15 -0.56 -11.05 -4.56
C GLU A 15 0.12 -11.00 -3.18
N HIS A 16 -0.32 -11.87 -2.27
CA HIS A 16 0.18 -11.87 -0.88
C HIS A 16 1.70 -12.01 -0.78
N ASP A 17 2.29 -12.93 -1.54
CA ASP A 17 3.74 -13.18 -1.53
C ASP A 17 4.56 -12.01 -2.09
N GLU A 18 3.93 -11.14 -2.89
CA GLU A 18 4.57 -10.00 -3.55
C GLU A 18 4.81 -8.81 -2.62
N LEU A 19 4.30 -8.88 -1.39
CA LEU A 19 4.58 -7.93 -0.32
C LEU A 19 5.89 -8.24 0.44
N SER A 20 6.62 -9.26 0.00
CA SER A 20 7.86 -9.72 0.61
C SER A 20 8.96 -9.92 -0.44
N ASP A 21 10.15 -10.30 0.01
CA ASP A 21 11.26 -10.67 -0.89
C ASP A 21 10.92 -11.85 -1.81
N ALA A 22 9.85 -12.60 -1.51
CA ALA A 22 9.32 -13.63 -2.40
C ALA A 22 8.88 -13.08 -3.77
N LEU A 23 8.65 -11.76 -3.88
CA LEU A 23 8.45 -11.05 -5.15
C LEU A 23 9.54 -11.35 -6.19
N PHE A 24 10.79 -11.47 -5.73
CA PHE A 24 11.94 -11.73 -6.61
C PHE A 24 12.28 -13.23 -6.71
N ARG A 25 11.59 -14.09 -5.95
CA ARG A 25 11.80 -15.53 -6.00
C ARG A 25 11.24 -16.10 -7.30
N MET A 26 12.04 -16.90 -7.99
CA MET A 26 11.60 -17.60 -9.19
C MET A 26 10.55 -18.67 -8.80
N GLN A 27 9.28 -18.42 -9.11
CA GLN A 27 8.23 -19.43 -8.94
C GLN A 27 8.22 -20.39 -10.14
N ARG A 28 7.89 -21.66 -9.91
CA ARG A 28 7.79 -22.70 -10.97
C ARG A 28 6.63 -22.48 -11.95
N ARG A 29 5.69 -21.59 -11.63
CA ARG A 29 4.58 -21.19 -12.52
C ARG A 29 5.00 -19.96 -13.33
N LEU A 30 4.41 -19.79 -14.51
CA LEU A 30 4.65 -18.63 -15.39
C LEU A 30 4.67 -17.34 -14.54
N PRO A 31 5.73 -16.51 -14.67
CA PRO A 31 5.82 -15.30 -13.88
C PRO A 31 4.65 -14.39 -14.23
N ILE A 32 3.83 -14.05 -13.23
CA ILE A 32 2.72 -13.10 -13.36
C ILE A 32 3.25 -11.69 -13.71
N ARG A 33 4.53 -11.44 -13.41
CA ARG A 33 5.24 -10.16 -13.60
C ARG A 33 6.65 -10.33 -14.13
N THR A 34 7.03 -9.45 -15.05
CA THR A 34 8.39 -9.19 -15.50
C THR A 34 9.27 -8.64 -14.37
N ASN A 35 10.58 -8.68 -14.55
CA ASN A 35 11.52 -8.09 -13.56
C ASN A 35 11.34 -6.58 -13.40
N LEU A 36 10.93 -5.87 -14.46
CA LEU A 36 10.63 -4.44 -14.40
C LEU A 36 9.42 -4.18 -13.50
N GLU A 37 8.31 -4.90 -13.72
CA GLU A 37 7.10 -4.77 -12.90
C GLU A 37 7.33 -5.13 -11.43
N ARG A 38 8.23 -6.10 -11.15
CA ARG A 38 8.64 -6.41 -9.78
C ARG A 38 9.42 -5.26 -9.15
N ALA A 39 10.35 -4.65 -9.89
CA ALA A 39 11.11 -3.51 -9.40
C ALA A 39 10.21 -2.30 -9.12
N ASP A 40 9.28 -1.99 -10.02
CA ASP A 40 8.32 -0.89 -9.86
C ASP A 40 7.42 -1.11 -8.63
N MET A 41 6.95 -2.34 -8.41
CA MET A 41 6.15 -2.67 -7.23
C MET A 41 6.94 -2.60 -5.93
N ASN A 42 8.19 -3.06 -5.93
CA ASN A 42 9.06 -2.93 -4.77
C ASN A 42 9.35 -1.45 -4.44
N GLU A 43 9.56 -0.62 -5.46
CA GLU A 43 9.73 0.82 -5.29
C GLU A 43 8.46 1.48 -4.74
N ALA A 44 7.28 1.09 -5.22
CA ALA A 44 5.98 1.54 -4.71
C ALA A 44 5.78 1.21 -3.22
N ILE A 45 6.08 -0.03 -2.82
CA ILE A 45 6.05 -0.47 -1.42
C ILE A 45 7.00 0.37 -0.58
N GLY A 46 8.26 0.52 -1.02
CA GLY A 46 9.27 1.29 -0.33
C GLY A 46 8.89 2.77 -0.14
N LYS A 47 8.41 3.44 -1.19
CA LYS A 47 7.94 4.83 -1.12
C LYS A 47 6.80 4.99 -0.12
N THR A 48 5.86 4.05 -0.11
CA THR A 48 4.72 4.05 0.84
C THR A 48 5.19 3.89 2.28
N GLN A 49 6.08 2.91 2.54
CA GLN A 49 6.64 2.67 3.87
C GLN A 49 7.44 3.89 4.38
N VAL A 50 8.31 4.46 3.55
CA VAL A 50 9.09 5.66 3.90
C VAL A 50 8.17 6.83 4.22
N ALA A 51 7.14 7.08 3.40
CA ALA A 51 6.19 8.14 3.65
C ALA A 51 5.42 7.94 4.97
N PHE A 52 5.02 6.70 5.27
CA PHE A 52 4.38 6.36 6.54
C PHE A 52 5.32 6.60 7.73
N PHE A 53 6.55 6.10 7.69
CA PHE A 53 7.50 6.25 8.81
C PHE A 53 7.93 7.71 9.02
N ARG A 54 8.10 8.50 7.96
CA ARG A 54 8.35 9.95 8.08
C ARG A 54 7.20 10.66 8.78
N SER A 55 5.97 10.31 8.43
CA SER A 55 4.76 10.84 9.07
C SER A 55 4.68 10.44 10.56
N ALA A 56 4.89 9.16 10.87
CA ALA A 56 4.75 8.62 12.21
C ALA A 56 5.89 9.01 13.17
N LEU A 57 7.14 8.96 12.70
CA LEU A 57 8.33 9.14 13.55
C LEU A 57 8.85 10.58 13.53
N LEU A 58 8.76 11.26 12.38
CA LEU A 58 9.35 12.60 12.19
C LEU A 58 8.30 13.71 12.10
N ARG A 59 7.01 13.36 12.20
CA ARG A 59 5.87 14.27 12.02
C ARG A 59 5.84 14.97 10.65
N ASP A 60 6.59 14.45 9.67
CA ASP A 60 6.61 14.95 8.30
C ASP A 60 5.47 14.31 7.49
N GLN A 61 4.38 15.05 7.37
CA GLN A 61 3.16 14.61 6.70
C GLN A 61 3.20 14.81 5.17
N ALA A 62 4.17 15.57 4.64
CA ALA A 62 4.16 15.96 3.24
C ALA A 62 4.28 14.77 2.26
N PRO A 63 5.19 13.79 2.48
CA PRO A 63 5.31 12.63 1.60
C PRO A 63 4.05 11.78 1.56
N LEU A 64 3.44 11.55 2.73
CA LEU A 64 2.25 10.72 2.83
C LEU A 64 1.04 11.38 2.17
N ARG A 65 0.91 12.72 2.29
CA ARG A 65 -0.12 13.48 1.58
C ARG A 65 0.07 13.48 0.06
N ALA A 66 1.31 13.49 -0.42
CA ALA A 66 1.60 13.43 -1.86
C ALA A 66 1.21 12.08 -2.51
N LEU A 67 1.06 11.02 -1.70
CA LEU A 67 0.58 9.71 -2.14
C LEU A 67 -0.96 9.59 -2.08
N LEU A 68 -1.66 10.46 -1.34
CA LEU A 68 -3.12 10.45 -1.30
C LEU A 68 -3.69 10.89 -2.66
N GLY A 69 -4.55 10.05 -3.26
CA GLY A 69 -5.26 10.39 -4.50
C GLY A 69 -4.54 10.05 -5.80
N ARG A 70 -3.39 9.37 -5.75
CA ARG A 70 -2.80 8.77 -6.96
C ARG A 70 -3.58 7.52 -7.37
N SER A 71 -3.94 7.43 -8.64
CA SER A 71 -4.84 6.41 -9.19
C SER A 71 -4.20 5.01 -9.28
N ASP A 72 -2.87 4.94 -9.29
CA ASP A 72 -2.06 3.72 -9.35
C ASP A 72 -1.73 3.15 -7.95
N GLN A 73 -1.95 3.90 -6.88
CA GLN A 73 -1.76 3.46 -5.49
C GLN A 73 -2.83 4.13 -4.65
N THR A 74 -3.94 3.43 -4.38
CA THR A 74 -5.05 4.06 -3.67
C THR A 74 -4.73 4.10 -2.17
N LEU A 75 -3.84 5.01 -1.77
CA LEU A 75 -3.64 5.37 -0.37
C LEU A 75 -4.84 6.20 0.08
N ARG A 76 -5.53 5.72 1.12
CA ARG A 76 -6.68 6.39 1.72
C ARG A 76 -6.54 6.42 3.24
N TRP A 77 -6.95 7.54 3.82
CA TRP A 77 -7.09 7.63 5.27
C TRP A 77 -8.26 6.75 5.74
N ILE A 78 -8.11 6.14 6.91
CA ILE A 78 -9.18 5.43 7.58
C ILE A 78 -9.31 5.91 9.03
N SER A 79 -10.55 6.06 9.47
CA SER A 79 -10.82 6.13 10.90
C SER A 79 -10.57 4.75 11.51
N PRO A 80 -10.11 4.65 12.77
CA PRO A 80 -10.11 3.38 13.52
C PRO A 80 -11.47 2.67 13.54
N SER A 81 -12.55 3.43 13.36
CA SER A 81 -13.93 2.93 13.29
C SER A 81 -14.43 2.66 11.86
N SER A 82 -13.60 2.87 10.84
CA SER A 82 -14.01 2.64 9.45
C SER A 82 -14.04 1.14 9.12
N PRO A 83 -15.14 0.64 8.51
CA PRO A 83 -15.22 -0.76 8.10
C PRO A 83 -14.20 -1.07 6.97
N PRO A 84 -13.71 -2.33 6.88
CA PRO A 84 -12.86 -2.82 5.80
C PRO A 84 -13.39 -2.44 4.41
N PRO A 85 -12.51 -2.18 3.41
CA PRO A 85 -12.96 -2.15 2.03
C PRO A 85 -13.59 -3.51 1.71
N GLY A 86 -14.82 -3.52 1.19
CA GLY A 86 -15.56 -4.76 0.86
C GLY A 86 -16.53 -5.25 1.93
N ALA A 87 -16.38 -4.86 3.20
CA ALA A 87 -17.34 -5.23 4.25
C ALA A 87 -18.73 -4.58 4.06
N ALA A 88 -18.78 -3.42 3.41
CA ALA A 88 -20.03 -2.70 3.13
C ALA A 88 -20.97 -3.43 2.15
N ARG A 89 -20.48 -4.40 1.37
CA ARG A 89 -21.29 -5.19 0.43
C ARG A 89 -21.80 -6.51 0.99
N ALA A 90 -21.44 -6.89 2.22
CA ALA A 90 -21.85 -8.15 2.82
C ALA A 90 -23.28 -8.14 3.43
N ARG A 91 -24.02 -7.04 3.25
CA ARG A 91 -25.42 -6.90 3.70
C ARG A 91 -26.30 -6.43 2.54
N GLN A 92 -26.43 -7.25 1.50
CA GLN A 92 -27.53 -7.18 0.54
C GLN A 92 -27.97 -8.60 0.21
#